data_AF-A0A5E4QGK0-F1
#
_entry.id   AF-A0A5E4QGK0-F1
#
_cell.length_a   1.000
_cell.length_b   1.000
_cell.length_c   1.000
_cell.angle_alpha   90.00
_cell.angle_beta   90.00
_cell.angle_gamma   90.00
#
_symmetry.space_group_name_H-M   'P 1'
#
loop_
_entity.id
_entity.type
_entity.pdbx_description
1 polymer ?
#
loop_
_entity_poly.entity_id
_entity_poly.type
_entity_poly.pdbx_seq_one_letter_code
_entity_poly.pdbx_strand_id
1 'polypeptide(L)'
;MREIVHIQAGQCGNQIGAKFTAMFRRKAFLHWYTGEGMDEMEFTEAESNMNDLVSEYQQYQEATADEDAEFDEEQEQEIEDN
;
A
#
# COMPACT_ATOMS: atom_id res chain seq x y z
N MET A 1 -8.00 1.95 17.75
CA MET A 1 -8.73 2.72 16.71
C MET A 1 -7.78 3.27 15.63
N ARG A 2 -6.55 3.68 15.98
CA ARG A 2 -5.49 4.07 15.02
C ARG A 2 -4.99 2.92 14.14
N GLU A 3 -4.83 1.71 14.71
CA GLU A 3 -4.34 0.52 13.98
C GLU A 3 -5.29 0.01 12.89
N ILE A 4 -6.61 0.04 13.12
CA ILE A 4 -7.62 -0.44 12.16
C ILE A 4 -7.61 0.42 10.88
N VAL A 5 -7.42 1.74 11.05
CA VAL A 5 -7.42 2.69 9.92
C VAL A 5 -6.13 2.57 9.11
N HIS A 6 -4.98 2.33 9.77
CA HIS A 6 -3.70 2.16 9.08
C HIS A 6 -3.66 0.90 8.21
N ILE A 7 -4.05 -0.27 8.75
CA ILE A 7 -4.02 -1.56 8.03
C ILE A 7 -4.92 -1.54 6.79
N GLN A 8 -6.07 -0.86 6.85
CA GLN A 8 -7.05 -0.86 5.77
C GLN A 8 -6.63 -0.05 4.55
N ALA A 9 -5.80 1.00 4.71
CA ALA A 9 -5.40 1.86 3.59
C ALA A 9 -4.51 1.12 2.58
N GLY A 10 -3.44 0.44 3.04
CA GLY A 10 -2.55 -0.32 2.17
C GLY A 10 -3.27 -1.50 1.49
N GLN A 11 -4.12 -2.21 2.23
CA GLN A 11 -4.92 -3.32 1.68
C GLN A 11 -5.92 -2.85 0.62
N CYS A 12 -6.58 -1.71 0.84
CA CYS A 12 -7.48 -1.11 -0.14
C CYS A 12 -6.73 -0.70 -1.42
N GLY A 13 -5.57 -0.06 -1.26
CA GLY A 13 -4.70 0.31 -2.37
C GLY A 13 -4.31 -0.89 -3.24
N ASN A 14 -3.86 -1.98 -2.62
CA ASN A 14 -3.55 -3.23 -3.32
C ASN A 14 -4.75 -3.81 -4.11
N GLN A 15 -5.95 -3.77 -3.54
CA GLN A 15 -7.15 -4.27 -4.22
C GLN A 15 -7.54 -3.43 -5.44
N ILE A 16 -7.45 -2.10 -5.33
CA ILE A 16 -7.73 -1.20 -6.45
C ILE A 16 -6.64 -1.34 -7.51
N GLY A 17 -5.38 -1.38 -7.10
CA GLY A 17 -4.23 -1.59 -7.99
C GLY A 17 -4.32 -2.86 -8.80
N ALA A 18 -4.59 -4.00 -8.16
CA ALA A 18 -4.73 -5.26 -8.87
C ALA A 18 -5.84 -5.22 -9.96
N LYS A 19 -6.97 -4.57 -9.67
CA LYS A 19 -8.05 -4.37 -10.65
C LYS A 19 -7.62 -3.44 -11.78
N PHE A 20 -6.97 -2.33 -11.45
CA PHE A 20 -6.44 -1.38 -12.41
C PHE A 20 -5.46 -2.07 -13.37
N THR A 21 -4.42 -2.72 -12.84
CA THR A 21 -3.40 -3.44 -13.63
C THR A 21 -4.04 -4.48 -14.54
N ALA A 22 -5.02 -5.25 -14.04
CA ALA A 22 -5.71 -6.27 -14.83
C ALA A 22 -6.50 -5.70 -16.01
N MET A 23 -7.11 -4.53 -15.83
CA MET A 23 -7.86 -3.82 -16.88
C MET A 23 -6.93 -3.11 -17.86
N PHE A 24 -5.91 -2.41 -17.34
CA PHE A 24 -4.95 -1.65 -18.12
C PHE A 24 -4.12 -2.55 -19.04
N ARG A 25 -3.65 -3.71 -18.54
CA ARG A 25 -2.96 -4.72 -19.37
C ARG A 25 -3.81 -5.24 -20.54
N ARG A 26 -5.13 -5.22 -20.41
CA ARG A 26 -6.08 -5.60 -21.47
C ARG A 26 -6.52 -4.43 -22.33
N LYS A 27 -6.01 -3.22 -22.07
CA LYS A 27 -6.46 -1.95 -22.65
C LYS A 27 -7.98 -1.77 -22.55
N ALA A 28 -8.60 -2.31 -21.50
CA ALA A 28 -10.04 -2.27 -21.33
C ALA A 28 -10.49 -0.82 -21.09
N PHE A 29 -11.41 -0.33 -21.92
CA PHE A 29 -11.98 1.03 -21.86
C PHE A 29 -10.97 2.19 -22.01
N LEU A 30 -9.70 1.92 -22.35
CA LEU A 30 -8.64 2.93 -22.42
C LEU A 30 -8.96 4.08 -23.39
N HIS A 31 -9.61 3.76 -24.52
CA HIS A 31 -9.96 4.74 -25.56
C HIS A 31 -10.89 5.87 -25.09
N TRP A 32 -11.67 5.67 -24.01
CA TRP A 32 -12.52 6.72 -23.45
C TRP A 32 -11.70 7.85 -22.83
N TYR A 33 -10.48 7.55 -22.40
CA TYR A 33 -9.59 8.52 -21.79
C TYR A 33 -8.61 9.08 -22.81
N THR A 34 -8.02 8.22 -23.65
CA THR A 34 -7.10 8.69 -24.70
C THR A 34 -7.83 9.48 -25.78
N GLY A 35 -9.13 9.25 -26.00
CA GLY A 35 -9.97 10.06 -26.88
C GLY A 35 -10.17 11.50 -26.41
N GLU A 36 -10.04 11.75 -25.10
CA GLU A 36 -10.08 13.09 -24.50
C GLU A 36 -8.69 13.76 -24.44
N GLY A 37 -7.66 13.12 -24.99
CA GLY A 37 -6.30 13.66 -25.10
C GLY A 37 -5.29 13.18 -24.05
N MET A 38 -5.67 12.22 -23.20
CA MET A 38 -4.77 11.60 -22.21
C MET A 38 -3.78 10.65 -22.89
N ASP A 39 -2.53 10.61 -22.44
CA ASP A 39 -1.50 9.68 -22.95
C ASP A 39 -1.54 8.34 -22.17
N GLU A 40 -1.25 7.21 -22.84
CA GLU A 40 -1.15 5.91 -22.17
C GLU A 40 -0.04 5.89 -21.10
N MET A 41 1.01 6.70 -21.26
CA MET A 41 2.09 6.85 -20.27
C MET A 41 1.58 7.45 -18.96
N GLU A 42 0.59 8.35 -19.00
CA GLU A 42 0.00 8.94 -17.78
C GLU A 42 -0.69 7.88 -16.91
N PHE A 43 -1.21 6.80 -17.49
CA PHE A 43 -1.73 5.65 -16.74
C PHE A 43 -0.63 4.87 -16.02
N THR A 44 0.54 4.74 -16.66
CA THR A 44 1.70 4.05 -16.08
C THR A 44 2.28 4.88 -14.93
N GLU A 45 2.34 6.20 -15.09
CA GLU A 45 2.74 7.12 -14.04
C GLU A 45 1.76 7.07 -12.85
N ALA A 46 0.45 7.07 -13.11
CA ALA A 46 -0.55 6.94 -12.05
C ALA A 46 -0.46 5.59 -11.31
N GLU A 47 -0.16 4.50 -12.02
CA GLU A 47 0.09 3.18 -11.41
C GLU A 47 1.31 3.21 -10.49
N SER A 48 2.42 3.80 -10.94
CA SER A 48 3.63 3.96 -10.13
C SER A 48 3.36 4.78 -8.87
N ASN A 49 2.75 5.96 -9.03
CA ASN A 49 2.44 6.86 -7.92
C ASN A 49 1.58 6.18 -6.85
N MET A 50 0.64 5.33 -7.27
CA MET A 50 -0.21 4.59 -6.33
C MET A 50 0.56 3.46 -5.63
N ASN A 51 1.42 2.72 -6.35
CA ASN A 51 2.28 1.70 -5.75
C ASN A 51 3.26 2.29 -4.75
N ASP A 52 3.85 3.45 -5.05
CA ASP A 52 4.74 4.18 -4.15
C ASP A 52 3.99 4.56 -2.86
N LEU A 53 2.79 5.13 -2.99
CA LEU A 53 1.93 5.47 -1.85
C LEU A 53 1.60 4.26 -0.99
N VAL A 54 1.20 3.13 -1.60
CA VAL A 54 0.90 1.90 -0.86
C VAL A 54 2.14 1.40 -0.12
N SER A 55 3.31 1.45 -0.77
CA SER A 55 4.58 1.02 -0.20
C SER A 55 4.96 1.87 1.01
N GLU A 56 4.81 3.20 0.94
CA GLU A 56 5.05 4.09 2.09
C GLU A 56 4.16 3.72 3.27
N TYR A 57 2.85 3.51 3.05
CA TYR A 57 1.94 3.12 4.13
C TYR A 57 2.26 1.75 4.74
N GLN A 58 2.75 0.81 3.93
CA GLN A 58 3.18 -0.51 4.41
C GLN A 58 4.46 -0.41 5.23
N GLN A 59 5.44 0.40 4.79
CA GLN A 59 6.68 0.62 5.53
C GLN A 59 6.41 1.22 6.93
N TYR A 60 5.49 2.18 7.05
CA TYR A 60 5.12 2.70 8.37
C TYR A 60 4.46 1.65 9.27
N GLN A 61 3.70 0.70 8.70
CA GLN A 61 3.10 -0.39 9.48
C GLN A 61 4.17 -1.36 9.99
N GLU A 62 5.10 -1.75 9.12
CA GLU A 62 6.19 -2.67 9.46
C GLU A 62 7.10 -2.05 10.54
N ALA A 63 7.47 -0.78 10.40
CA ALA A 63 8.28 -0.07 11.39
C ALA A 63 7.61 -0.01 12.78
N THR A 64 6.29 0.23 12.86
CA THR A 64 5.58 0.20 14.15
C THR A 64 5.45 -1.20 14.72
N ALA A 65 5.29 -2.23 13.87
CA ALA A 65 5.17 -3.60 14.35
C ALA A 65 6.50 -4.14 14.91
N ASP A 66 7.63 -3.75 14.31
CA ASP A 66 8.96 -4.11 14.81
C ASP A 66 9.27 -3.43 16.15
N GLU A 67 8.91 -2.14 16.31
CA GLU A 67 9.06 -1.40 17.58
C GLU A 67 8.20 -1.98 18.72
N ASP A 68 6.95 -2.34 18.44
CA ASP A 68 6.07 -2.96 19.44
C ASP A 68 6.58 -4.37 19.84
N ALA A 69 7.13 -5.13 18.89
CA ALA A 69 7.69 -6.47 19.17
C ALA A 69 8.97 -6.41 20.01
N GLU A 70 9.88 -5.47 19.74
CA GLU A 70 11.09 -5.27 20.55
C GLU A 70 10.73 -4.90 22.01
N PHE A 71 9.70 -4.07 22.21
CA PHE A 71 9.26 -3.66 23.55
C PHE A 71 8.62 -4.79 24.37
N ASP A 72 7.92 -5.71 23.71
CA ASP A 72 7.38 -6.91 24.36
C ASP A 72 8.51 -7.89 24.73
N GLU A 73 9.52 -8.08 23.87
CA GLU A 73 10.69 -8.92 24.16
C GLU A 73 11.55 -8.39 25.32
N GLU A 74 11.77 -7.06 25.39
CA GLU A 74 12.49 -6.42 26.49
C GLU A 74 11.78 -6.60 27.84
N GLN A 75 10.44 -6.48 27.86
CA GLN A 75 9.65 -6.71 29.06
C GLN A 75 9.67 -8.18 29.51
N GLU A 76 9.62 -9.14 28.59
CA GLU A 76 9.72 -10.56 28.93
C GLU A 76 11.09 -10.89 29.57
N GLN A 77 12.17 -10.29 29.08
CA GLN A 77 13.51 -10.46 29.67
C GLN A 77 13.63 -9.84 31.07
N GLU A 78 13.10 -8.63 31.29
CA GLU A 78 13.10 -8.01 32.63
C GLU A 78 12.30 -8.81 33.68
N ILE A 79 11.26 -9.54 33.24
CA ILE A 79 10.46 -10.40 34.12
C ILE A 79 11.20 -11.71 34.44
N GLU A 80 11.96 -12.27 33.50
CA GLU A 80 12.76 -13.48 33.74
C GLU A 80 13.97 -13.23 34.66
N ASP A 81 14.53 -12.03 34.65
CA ASP A 81 15.73 -11.67 35.41
C ASP A 81 15.44 -11.23 36.89
N ASN A 82 14.18 -11.24 37.34
CA ASN A 82 13.75 -10.80 38.69
C ASN A 82 13.04 -11.89 39.50
#